data_AF-W4EAT8-F1
#
_entry.id   AF-W4EAT8-F1
#
_cell.length_a   1.000
_cell.length_b   1.000
_cell.length_c   1.000
_cell.angle_alpha   90.00
_cell.angle_beta   90.00
_cell.angle_gamma   90.00
#
_symmetry.space_group_name_H-M   'P 1'
#
loop_
_entity.id
_entity.type
_entity.pdbx_description
1 polymer ?
#
loop_
_entity_poly.entity_id
_entity_poly.type
_entity_poly.pdbx_seq_one_letter_code
_entity_poly.pdbx_strand_id
1 'polypeptide(L)' 'MEITSAEDIMIQLSGMDQENSVSRIYVPGIGEFMMVLLKTDDSAVEDPARTSGAEAEECTMPAAGLTRNPYL' A
#
# COMPACT_ATOMS: atom_id res chain seq x y z
N MET A 1 -12.79 -11.31 -13.74
CA MET A 1 -14.12 -10.97 -13.18
C MET A 1 -14.25 -9.45 -13.16
N GLU A 2 -15.38 -8.90 -13.59
CA GLU A 2 -15.64 -7.45 -13.48
C GLU A 2 -16.02 -7.10 -12.04
N ILE A 3 -15.44 -6.04 -11.50
CA ILE A 3 -15.62 -5.56 -10.13
C ILE A 3 -16.28 -4.19 -10.19
N THR A 4 -17.47 -4.09 -9.62
CA THR A 4 -18.25 -2.84 -9.61
C THR A 4 -18.43 -2.28 -8.20
N SER A 5 -18.12 -3.07 -7.19
CA SER A 5 -18.33 -2.76 -5.78
C SER A 5 -17.22 -3.33 -4.89
N ALA A 6 -17.14 -2.85 -3.65
CA ALA A 6 -16.19 -3.39 -2.68
C ALA A 6 -16.60 -4.81 -2.23
N GLU A 7 -17.89 -5.10 -2.23
CA GLU A 7 -18.46 -6.41 -1.93
C GLU A 7 -17.93 -7.47 -2.90
N ASP A 8 -17.82 -7.16 -4.19
CA ASP A 8 -17.27 -8.06 -5.21
C ASP A 8 -15.81 -8.45 -4.89
N ILE A 9 -15.02 -7.49 -4.38
CA ILE A 9 -13.63 -7.73 -3.96
C ILE A 9 -13.61 -8.66 -2.75
N MET A 10 -14.44 -8.41 -1.75
CA MET A 10 -14.52 -9.25 -0.55
C MET A 10 -14.94 -10.67 -0.87
N ILE A 11 -15.91 -10.85 -1.78
CA ILE A 11 -16.29 -12.17 -2.30
C ILE A 11 -15.10 -12.84 -2.96
N GLN A 12 -14.38 -12.13 -3.83
CA GLN A 12 -13.22 -12.68 -4.52
C GLN A 12 -12.11 -13.10 -3.54
N LEU A 13 -11.81 -12.28 -2.53
CA LEU A 13 -10.83 -12.58 -1.50
C LEU A 13 -11.24 -13.77 -0.63
N SER A 14 -12.54 -13.89 -0.29
CA SER A 14 -13.05 -14.97 0.55
C SER A 14 -12.92 -16.36 -0.09
N GLY A 15 -12.86 -16.41 -1.43
CA GLY A 15 -12.66 -17.65 -2.18
C GLY A 15 -11.21 -17.96 -2.51
N MET A 16 -10.24 -17.12 -2.11
CA MET A 16 -8.81 -17.37 -2.36
C MET A 16 -8.23 -18.24 -1.25
N ASP A 17 -7.45 -19.23 -1.66
CA ASP A 17 -6.72 -20.14 -0.78
C ASP A 17 -5.32 -20.40 -1.36
N GLN A 18 -4.59 -21.34 -0.76
CA GLN A 18 -3.22 -21.63 -1.19
C GLN A 18 -3.15 -22.30 -2.58
N GLU A 19 -4.19 -23.03 -2.98
CA GLU A 19 -4.30 -23.68 -4.30
C GLU A 19 -4.78 -22.69 -5.37
N ASN A 20 -5.61 -21.72 -4.96
CA ASN A 20 -6.20 -20.65 -5.78
C ASN A 20 -5.73 -19.26 -5.31
N SER A 21 -4.41 -19.11 -5.23
CA SER A 21 -3.77 -17.92 -4.67
C SER A 21 -3.71 -16.73 -5.63
N VAL A 22 -4.09 -16.89 -6.89
CA VAL A 22 -4.03 -15.81 -7.91
C VAL A 22 -5.39 -15.62 -8.55
N SER A 23 -5.86 -14.38 -8.61
CA SER A 23 -7.11 -14.01 -9.28
C SER A 23 -6.94 -12.77 -10.15
N ARG A 24 -7.62 -12.73 -11.29
CA ARG A 24 -7.62 -11.58 -12.21
C ARG A 24 -8.97 -10.87 -12.17
N ILE A 25 -8.92 -9.58 -11.87
CA ILE A 25 -10.08 -8.70 -11.80
C ILE A 25 -9.97 -7.57 -12.83
N TYR A 26 -11.11 -7.04 -13.23
CA TYR A 26 -11.20 -5.86 -14.08
C TYR A 26 -12.08 -4.83 -13.38
N VAL A 27 -11.58 -3.61 -13.23
CA VAL A 27 -12.35 -2.49 -12.67
C VAL A 27 -12.70 -1.54 -13.82
N PRO A 28 -14.00 -1.35 -14.13
CA PRO A 28 -14.43 -0.47 -15.22
C PRO A 28 -13.86 0.94 -15.08
N GLY A 29 -13.32 1.47 -16.17
CA GLY A 29 -12.71 2.80 -16.21
C GLY A 29 -11.31 2.90 -15.59
N ILE A 30 -10.79 1.81 -15.00
CA ILE A 30 -9.44 1.78 -14.45
C ILE A 30 -8.57 0.78 -15.21
N GLY A 31 -8.98 -0.49 -15.30
CA GLY A 31 -8.24 -1.53 -16.02
C GLY A 31 -8.21 -2.88 -15.33
N GLU A 32 -7.30 -3.74 -15.80
CA GLU A 32 -7.12 -5.10 -15.29
C GLU A 32 -6.07 -5.14 -14.16
N PHE A 33 -6.38 -5.89 -13.10
CA PHE A 33 -5.51 -6.14 -11.96
C PHE A 33 -5.39 -7.63 -11.68
N MET A 34 -4.26 -8.00 -11.08
CA MET A 34 -4.02 -9.34 -10.57
C MET A 34 -3.87 -9.28 -9.05
N MET A 35 -4.73 -9.99 -8.34
CA MET A 35 -4.66 -10.18 -6.90
C MET A 35 -3.90 -11.46 -6.60
N VAL A 36 -3.00 -11.41 -5.62
CA VAL A 36 -2.17 -12.54 -5.21
C VAL A 36 -2.24 -12.68 -3.69
N LEU A 37 -2.68 -13.85 -3.21
CA LEU A 37 -2.65 -14.21 -1.80
C LEU A 37 -1.23 -14.59 -1.41
N LEU A 38 -0.59 -13.73 -0.63
CA LEU A 38 0.72 -13.99 -0.08
C LEU A 38 0.58 -14.81 1.20
N LYS A 39 1.50 -15.76 1.40
CA LYS A 39 1.58 -16.50 2.65
C LYS A 39 1.94 -15.53 3.76
N THR A 40 1.17 -15.54 4.85
CA THR A 40 1.57 -14.81 6.06
C THR A 40 2.80 -15.54 6.61
N ASP A 41 3.97 -14.92 6.52
CA ASP A 41 5.09 -15.37 7.32
C ASP A 41 4.73 -15.09 8.78
N ASP A 42 4.90 -16.06 9.68
CA ASP A 42 4.65 -15.90 11.12
C ASP A 42 5.50 -14.78 11.76
N SER A 43 6.45 -14.21 11.01
CA SER A 43 7.23 -13.02 11.37
C SER A 43 6.52 -11.68 11.11
N ALA A 44 5.35 -11.66 10.48
CA ALA A 44 4.61 -10.45 10.13
C ALA A 44 3.63 -9.99 11.23
N VAL A 45 3.80 -10.46 12.48
CA VAL A 45 3.28 -9.78 13.67
C VAL A 45 4.32 -8.77 14.18
N GLU A 46 4.85 -7.94 13.30
CA GLU A 46 5.55 -6.72 13.68
C GLU A 46 4.92 -5.53 12.95
N ASP A 47 3.97 -4.93 13.66
CA ASP A 47 3.57 -3.53 13.60
C ASP A 47 2.82 -3.03 12.34
N PRO A 48 1.51 -2.73 12.42
CA PRO A 48 0.72 -2.17 11.31
C PRO A 48 1.12 -0.72 10.91
N ALA A 49 2.27 -0.22 11.36
CA ALA A 49 2.75 1.14 11.11
C ALA A 49 3.86 1.27 10.06
N ARG A 50 4.32 0.19 9.41
CA ARG A 50 5.43 0.26 8.45
C ARG A 50 4.99 0.24 6.98
N THR A 51 4.06 1.12 6.62
CA THR A 51 4.04 1.70 5.28
C THR A 51 4.75 3.05 5.33
N SER A 52 6.08 3.05 5.23
CA SER A 52 6.83 4.23 4.77
C SER A 52 8.20 3.81 4.29
N GLY A 53 8.26 3.33 3.05
CA GLY A 53 9.46 3.43 2.23
C GLY A 53 9.65 4.87 1.78
N ALA A 54 10.05 5.73 2.72
CA ALA A 54 10.69 7.00 2.46
C ALA A 54 11.59 7.23 3.67
N GLU A 55 12.88 7.06 3.46
CA GLU A 55 13.94 7.33 4.42
C GLU A 55 13.86 8.82 4.78
N ALA A 56 13.15 9.15 5.86
CA ALA A 56 13.27 10.45 6.49
C ALA A 56 14.55 10.42 7.32
N GLU A 57 15.70 10.63 6.66
CA GLU A 57 16.88 11.12 7.35
C GLU A 57 16.47 12.43 8.03
N GLU A 58 16.48 12.42 9.37
CA GLU A 58 16.27 13.60 10.18
C GLU A 58 17.43 14.58 9.95
N CYS A 59 17.36 15.35 8.87
CA CYS A 59 18.20 16.52 8.69
C CYS A 59 17.72 17.61 9.64
N THR A 60 18.09 17.52 10.92
CA THR A 60 17.96 18.62 11.87
C THR A 60 18.90 19.75 11.42
N MET A 61 18.43 20.59 10.50
CA MET A 61 19.16 21.79 10.09
C MET A 61 19.22 22.75 11.28
N PRO A 62 20.39 23.09 11.84
CA PRO A 62 20.47 24.04 12.94
C PRO A 62 19.96 25.41 12.46
N ALA A 63 19.15 26.07 13.30
CA ALA A 63 18.49 27.35 13.01
C ALA A 63 19.43 28.50 12.57
N ALA A 64 20.74 28.32 12.70
CA ALA A 64 21.77 29.26 12.25
C ALA A 64 21.85 29.42 10.72
N GLY A 65 21.20 28.57 9.93
CA GLY A 65 21.22 28.62 8.46
C GLY A 65 20.11 29.46 7.80
N LEU A 66 19.13 29.96 8.55
CA LEU A 66 18.07 30.80 7.97
C LEU A 66 18.58 32.23 7.77
N THR A 67 19.13 32.51 6.58
CA THR A 67 19.36 33.90 6.15
C THR A 67 18.03 34.64 6.15
N ARG A 68 17.89 35.60 7.07
CA ARG A 68 16.71 36.45 7.21
C ARG A 68 16.56 37.28 5.93
N ASN A 69 15.44 37.13 5.23
CA ASN A 69 15.17 37.88 4.00
C ASN A 69 15.20 39.40 4.32
N PRO A 70 16.08 40.20 3.68
CA PRO A 70 16.23 41.62 3.99
C PRO A 70 15.13 42.52 3.40
N TYR A 71 14.14 41.95 2.70
CA TYR A 71 13.02 42.68 2.10
C TYR A 71 11.66 42.36 2.74
N LEU A 72 11.66 41.76 3.94
CA LEU A 72 10.48 41.66 4.81
C LEU A 72 10.64 42.58 6.02
#